data_AF-A0A7Z1MX66-F1
#
_entry.id   AF-A0A7Z1MX66-F1
#
_cell.length_a   1.000
_cell.length_b   1.000
_cell.length_c   1.000
_cell.angle_alpha   90.00
_cell.angle_beta   90.00
_cell.angle_gamma   90.00
#
_symmetry.space_group_name_H-M   'P 1'
#
loop_
_entity.id
_entity.type
_entity.pdbx_description
1 polymer ?
#
loop_
_entity_poly.entity_id
_entity_poly.type
_entity_poly.pdbx_seq_one_letter_code
_entity_poly.pdbx_strand_id
1 'polypeptide(L)'
;MFWIFNFIFSFLASLFFCVIFDAPRKLYFACGFVGACGWMVYTVLFNGFELHTIYSSFFGSLALGLLSHYMARRKKEPVIIFMVTGIIPLVPGGLAYDATKNLVLLHFGKAINTMLEVTL
;
A
#
# COMPACT_ATOMS: atom_id res chain seq x y z
N MET A 1 -14.70 -13.38 7.25
CA MET A 1 -14.93 -11.92 7.27
C MET A 1 -13.65 -11.10 7.16
N PHE A 2 -12.54 -11.53 7.77
CA PHE A 2 -11.24 -10.85 7.68
C PHE A 2 -10.84 -10.36 6.28
N TRP A 3 -10.89 -11.23 5.27
CA TRP A 3 -10.52 -10.89 3.89
C TRP A 3 -11.41 -9.80 3.26
N ILE A 4 -12.71 -9.86 3.55
CA ILE A 4 -13.70 -8.91 3.02
C ILE A 4 -13.47 -7.53 3.65
N PHE A 5 -13.20 -7.47 4.96
CA PHE A 5 -12.89 -6.20 5.62
C PHE A 5 -11.59 -5.59 5.10
N ASN A 6 -10.53 -6.38 4.92
CA ASN A 6 -9.28 -5.89 4.35
C ASN A 6 -9.49 -5.31 2.94
N PHE A 7 -10.27 -5.98 2.09
CA PHE A 7 -10.62 -5.48 0.77
C PHE A 7 -11.39 -4.15 0.84
N ILE A 8 -12.45 -4.08 1.66
CA ILE A 8 -13.29 -2.87 1.77
C ILE A 8 -12.50 -1.69 2.34
N PHE A 9 -11.72 -1.89 3.40
CA PHE A 9 -10.95 -0.82 4.03
C PHE A 9 -9.81 -0.33 3.15
N SER A 10 -9.07 -1.22 2.48
CA SER A 10 -8.02 -0.82 1.54
C SER A 10 -8.58 -0.10 0.30
N PHE A 11 -9.74 -0.55 -0.19
CA PHE A 11 -10.47 0.12 -1.26
C PHE A 11 -10.89 1.53 -0.86
N LEU A 12 -11.55 1.67 0.28
CA LEU A 12 -12.02 2.96 0.79
C LEU A 12 -10.84 3.88 1.11
N ALA A 13 -9.77 3.38 1.73
CA ALA A 13 -8.58 4.16 2.00
C ALA A 13 -8.00 4.77 0.70
N SER A 14 -7.77 3.93 -0.31
CA SER A 14 -7.24 4.39 -1.61
C SER A 14 -8.17 5.38 -2.29
N LEU A 15 -9.49 5.15 -2.21
CA LEU A 15 -10.51 6.05 -2.74
C LEU A 15 -10.50 7.42 -2.04
N PHE A 16 -10.42 7.45 -0.70
CA PHE A 16 -10.37 8.71 0.05
C PHE A 16 -9.06 9.46 -0.17
N PHE A 17 -7.94 8.76 -0.39
CA PHE A 17 -6.70 9.42 -0.82
C PHE A 17 -6.83 10.07 -2.19
N CYS A 18 -7.68 9.55 -3.10
CA CYS A 18 -8.02 10.28 -4.32
C CYS A 18 -8.72 11.61 -4.05
N VAL A 19 -9.53 11.70 -2.98
CA VAL A 19 -10.18 12.96 -2.57
C VAL A 19 -9.14 13.92 -2.00
N ILE A 20 -8.25 13.43 -1.14
CA ILE A 20 -7.19 14.23 -0.49
C ILE A 20 -6.23 14.81 -1.53
N PHE A 21 -5.84 14.04 -2.54
CA PHE A 21 -4.92 14.50 -3.60
C PHE A 21 -5.62 15.16 -4.80
N ASP A 22 -6.91 15.47 -4.67
CA ASP A 22 -7.72 16.10 -5.72
C ASP A 22 -7.62 15.38 -7.09
N ALA A 23 -7.66 14.05 -7.07
CA ALA A 23 -7.64 13.25 -8.29
C ALA A 23 -8.98 13.39 -9.06
N PRO A 24 -8.99 13.18 -10.39
CA PRO A 24 -10.22 13.23 -11.17
C PRO A 24 -11.28 12.25 -10.64
N ARG A 25 -12.47 12.76 -10.30
CA ARG A 25 -13.57 11.98 -9.67
C ARG A 25 -13.94 10.69 -10.43
N LYS A 26 -13.82 10.71 -11.76
CA LYS A 26 -14.06 9.53 -12.64
C LYS A 26 -13.12 8.36 -12.36
N LEU A 27 -12.02 8.57 -11.63
CA LEU A 27 -10.98 7.58 -11.33
C LEU A 27 -11.08 6.99 -9.92
N TYR A 28 -11.91 7.54 -9.03
CA TYR A 28 -11.99 7.14 -7.62
C TYR A 28 -12.18 5.63 -7.44
N PHE A 29 -13.13 5.04 -8.17
CA PHE A 29 -13.37 3.59 -8.13
C PHE A 29 -12.20 2.78 -8.70
N ALA A 30 -11.54 3.28 -9.74
CA ALA A 30 -10.42 2.58 -10.38
C ALA A 30 -9.18 2.59 -9.48
N CYS A 31 -8.86 3.72 -8.85
CA CYS A 31 -7.80 3.84 -7.85
C CYS A 31 -8.09 2.99 -6.61
N GLY A 32 -9.34 3.04 -6.11
CA GLY A 32 -9.82 2.18 -5.03
C GLY A 32 -9.54 0.70 -5.30
N PHE A 33 -9.91 0.23 -6.49
CA PHE A 33 -9.73 -1.16 -6.90
C PHE A 33 -8.24 -1.54 -7.01
N VAL A 34 -7.43 -0.67 -7.63
CA VAL A 34 -5.98 -0.92 -7.80
C VAL A 34 -5.29 -1.05 -6.43
N GLY A 35 -5.56 -0.13 -5.50
CA GLY A 35 -5.01 -0.18 -4.15
C GLY A 35 -5.49 -1.40 -3.36
N ALA A 36 -6.78 -1.74 -3.45
CA ALA A 36 -7.32 -2.93 -2.82
C ALA A 36 -6.68 -4.21 -3.35
N CYS A 37 -6.45 -4.32 -4.66
CA CYS A 37 -5.75 -5.48 -5.23
C CYS A 37 -4.31 -5.60 -4.73
N GLY A 38 -3.55 -4.50 -4.66
CA GLY A 38 -2.20 -4.50 -4.10
C GLY A 38 -2.19 -4.96 -2.64
N TRP A 39 -3.09 -4.41 -1.81
CA TRP A 39 -3.24 -4.81 -0.41
C TRP A 39 -3.67 -6.26 -0.24
N MET A 40 -4.57 -6.76 -1.09
CA MET A 40 -5.01 -8.15 -1.03
C MET A 40 -3.89 -9.11 -1.38
N VAL A 41 -3.07 -8.80 -2.39
CA VAL A 41 -1.89 -9.64 -2.70
C VAL A 41 -0.96 -9.71 -1.49
N TYR A 42 -0.66 -8.58 -0.86
CA TYR A 42 0.10 -8.55 0.38
C TYR A 42 -0.54 -9.39 1.49
N THR A 43 -1.83 -9.17 1.77
CA THR A 43 -2.54 -9.83 2.87
C THR A 43 -2.61 -11.34 2.67
N VAL A 44 -2.81 -11.80 1.42
CA VAL A 44 -2.86 -13.22 1.07
C VAL A 44 -1.50 -13.87 1.26
N LEU A 45 -0.42 -13.23 0.81
CA LEU A 45 0.94 -13.76 0.98
C LEU A 45 1.36 -13.77 2.44
N PHE A 46 1.09 -12.69 3.18
CA PHE A 46 1.49 -12.55 4.57
C PHE A 46 0.64 -13.41 5.53
N ASN A 47 -0.69 -13.31 5.48
CA ASN A 47 -1.56 -14.04 6.41
C ASN A 47 -2.00 -15.42 5.90
N GLY A 48 -2.07 -15.61 4.57
CA GLY A 48 -2.55 -16.87 3.98
C GLY A 48 -1.43 -17.88 3.77
N PHE A 49 -0.25 -17.43 3.33
CA PHE A 49 0.92 -18.27 3.08
C PHE A 49 2.03 -18.10 4.13
N GLU A 50 1.82 -17.25 5.15
CA GLU A 50 2.78 -16.98 6.24
C GLU A 50 4.17 -16.56 5.73
N LEU A 51 4.21 -15.87 4.58
CA LEU A 51 5.46 -15.36 4.02
C LEU A 51 5.94 -14.13 4.77
N HIS A 52 7.26 -13.96 4.83
CA HIS A 52 7.90 -12.79 5.43
C HIS A 52 7.40 -11.48 4.81
N THR A 53 7.32 -10.42 5.62
CA THR A 53 6.82 -9.08 5.23
C THR A 53 7.46 -8.56 3.95
N ILE A 54 8.79 -8.72 3.82
CA ILE A 54 9.57 -8.30 2.63
C ILE A 54 8.99 -8.88 1.34
N TYR A 55 8.78 -10.20 1.27
CA TYR A 55 8.26 -10.85 0.07
C TYR A 55 6.81 -10.44 -0.21
N SER A 56 6.00 -10.36 0.84
CA SER A 56 4.60 -9.95 0.72
C SER A 56 4.46 -8.51 0.20
N SER A 57 5.31 -7.59 0.68
CA SER A 57 5.37 -6.19 0.25
C SER A 57 5.89 -6.06 -1.19
N PHE A 58 6.91 -6.85 -1.54
CA PHE A 58 7.44 -6.90 -2.91
C PHE A 58 6.37 -7.33 -3.92
N PHE A 59 5.70 -8.46 -3.69
CA PHE A 59 4.66 -8.92 -4.63
C PHE A 59 3.40 -8.06 -4.59
N GLY A 60 3.03 -7.50 -3.44
CA GLY A 60 1.93 -6.54 -3.31
C GLY A 60 2.17 -5.27 -4.13
N SER A 61 3.36 -4.68 -4.02
CA SER A 61 3.76 -3.48 -4.77
C SER A 61 3.96 -3.77 -6.26
N LEU A 62 4.46 -4.96 -6.61
CA LEU A 62 4.54 -5.41 -8.01
C LEU A 62 3.16 -5.51 -8.64
N ALA A 63 2.20 -6.16 -7.98
CA ALA A 63 0.82 -6.27 -8.45
C ALA A 63 0.17 -4.89 -8.59
N LEU A 64 0.37 -4.01 -7.61
CA LEU A 64 -0.07 -2.62 -7.66
C LEU A 64 0.50 -1.89 -8.89
N GLY A 65 1.80 -2.01 -9.15
CA GLY A 65 2.47 -1.37 -10.29
C GLY A 65 1.92 -1.85 -11.64
N LEU A 66 1.75 -3.16 -11.80
CA LEU A 66 1.18 -3.76 -13.02
C LEU A 66 -0.27 -3.31 -13.25
N LEU A 67 -1.10 -3.32 -12.20
CA LEU A 67 -2.50 -2.89 -12.28
C LEU A 67 -2.62 -1.38 -12.53
N SER A 68 -1.75 -0.59 -11.91
CA SER A 68 -1.67 0.86 -12.15
C SER A 68 -1.37 1.15 -13.62
N HIS A 69 -0.37 0.46 -14.19
CA HIS A 69 0.01 0.64 -15.59
C HIS A 69 -1.10 0.21 -16.56
N TYR A 70 -1.78 -0.91 -16.25
CA TYR A 70 -2.94 -1.36 -17.02
C TYR A 70 -4.09 -0.35 -16.97
N MET A 71 -4.44 0.14 -15.78
CA MET A 71 -5.52 1.12 -15.61
C MET A 71 -5.19 2.47 -16.23
N ALA A 72 -3.93 2.90 -16.19
CA ALA A 72 -3.46 4.13 -16.86
C ALA A 72 -3.74 4.09 -18.36
N ARG A 73 -3.44 2.97 -19.03
CA ARG A 73 -3.73 2.78 -20.45
C ARG A 73 -5.23 2.74 -20.74
N ARG A 74 -6.00 2.04 -19.89
CA ARG A 74 -7.45 1.90 -20.06
C ARG A 74 -8.21 3.21 -19.84
N LYS A 75 -7.82 3.97 -18.82
CA LYS A 75 -8.46 5.24 -18.46
C LYS A 75 -7.87 6.45 -19.19
N LYS A 76 -6.71 6.27 -19.85
CA LYS A 76 -5.95 7.32 -20.55
C LYS A 76 -5.55 8.44 -19.60
N GLU A 77 -5.01 8.07 -18.44
CA GLU A 77 -4.63 8.98 -17.37
C GLU A 77 -3.23 8.63 -16.85
N PRO A 78 -2.50 9.60 -16.26
CA PRO A 78 -1.17 9.36 -15.70
C PRO A 78 -1.16 8.21 -14.69
N VAL A 79 -0.20 7.30 -14.83
CA VAL A 79 -0.05 6.10 -13.95
C VAL A 79 0.12 6.47 -12.48
N ILE A 80 0.73 7.63 -12.21
CA ILE A 80 1.01 8.13 -10.87
C ILE A 80 -0.26 8.29 -10.03
N ILE A 81 -1.42 8.59 -10.65
CA ILE A 81 -2.69 8.75 -9.94
C ILE A 81 -3.12 7.43 -9.28
N PHE A 82 -2.97 6.31 -9.99
CA PHE A 82 -3.30 4.97 -9.47
C PHE A 82 -2.24 4.48 -8.49
N MET A 83 -0.97 4.72 -8.81
CA MET A 83 0.16 4.24 -8.02
C MET A 83 0.23 4.92 -6.65
N VAL A 84 0.15 6.25 -6.58
CA VAL A 84 0.26 7.01 -5.33
C VAL A 84 -0.93 6.75 -4.40
N THR A 85 -2.15 6.68 -4.94
CA THR A 85 -3.34 6.45 -4.10
C THR A 85 -3.42 5.01 -3.61
N GLY A 86 -2.96 4.04 -4.40
CA GLY A 86 -3.00 2.62 -4.04
C GLY A 86 -1.80 2.11 -3.24
N ILE A 87 -0.65 2.80 -3.23
CA ILE A 87 0.53 2.38 -2.45
C ILE A 87 0.38 2.71 -0.96
N ILE A 88 -0.42 3.73 -0.62
CA ILE A 88 -0.52 4.23 0.75
C ILE A 88 -1.04 3.20 1.77
N PRO A 89 -2.07 2.39 1.47
CA PRO A 89 -2.47 1.30 2.37
C PRO A 89 -1.37 0.26 2.58
N LEU A 90 -0.49 0.06 1.59
CA LEU A 90 0.56 -0.96 1.59
C LEU A 90 1.79 -0.53 2.41
N VAL A 91 2.10 0.76 2.43
CA VAL A 91 3.32 1.26 3.09
C VAL A 91 3.11 1.30 4.60
N PRO A 92 4.05 0.73 5.39
CA PRO A 92 3.93 0.68 6.85
C PRO A 92 4.32 2.03 7.48
N GLY A 93 3.51 3.07 7.27
CA GLY A 93 3.78 4.43 7.78
C GLY A 93 3.87 4.50 9.32
N GLY A 94 3.11 3.67 10.03
CA GLY A 94 3.21 3.54 11.49
C GLY A 94 4.57 2.99 11.94
N LEU A 95 5.06 1.93 11.29
CA LEU A 95 6.39 1.38 11.57
C LEU A 95 7.49 2.40 11.23
N ALA A 96 7.31 3.18 10.15
CA ALA A 96 8.24 4.25 9.79
C ALA A 96 8.32 5.35 10.88
N TYR A 97 7.16 5.74 11.42
CA TYR A 97 7.08 6.67 12.55
C TYR A 97 7.76 6.08 13.80
N ASP A 98 7.47 4.82 14.13
CA ASP A 98 8.08 4.14 15.28
C ASP A 98 9.60 3.99 15.14
N ALA A 99 10.10 3.74 13.93
CA ALA A 99 11.54 3.69 13.67
C ALA A 99 12.22 5.04 13.99
N THR A 100 11.61 6.15 13.55
CA THR A 100 12.11 7.51 13.82
C THR A 100 11.99 7.86 15.29
N LYS A 101 10.87 7.49 15.95
CA LYS A 101 10.68 7.67 17.38
C LYS A 101 11.75 6.95 18.20
N ASN A 102 12.03 5.67 17.88
CA ASN A 102 13.05 4.90 18.58
C ASN A 102 14.46 5.48 18.36
N LEU A 103 14.73 6.06 17.19
CA LEU A 103 15.98 6.78 16.92
C LEU A 103 16.13 8.01 17.82
N VAL A 104 15.09 8.83 17.93
CA VAL A 104 15.08 10.03 18.80
C VAL A 104 15.20 9.66 20.29
N LEU A 105 14.60 8.54 20.70
CA LEU A 105 14.70 8.01 22.07
C LEU A 105 16.03 7.28 22.37
N LEU A 106 17.00 7.30 21.44
CA LEU A 106 18.31 6.65 21.57
C LEU A 106 18.26 5.12 21.70
N HIS A 107 17.16 4.50 21.27
CA HIS A 107 16.99 3.04 21.20
C HIS A 107 17.48 2.49 19.86
N PHE A 108 18.77 2.66 19.57
CA PHE A 108 19.37 2.39 18.26
C PHE A 108 19.16 0.96 17.76
N GLY A 109 19.28 -0.05 18.62
CA GLY A 109 19.09 -1.45 18.21
C GLY A 109 17.69 -1.74 17.66
N LYS A 110 16.65 -1.15 18.28
CA LYS A 110 15.27 -1.28 17.79
C LYS A 110 15.03 -0.39 16.57
N ALA A 111 15.57 0.82 16.58
CA ALA A 111 15.42 1.77 15.47
C ALA A 111 15.97 1.20 14.15
N ILE A 112 17.14 0.57 14.17
CA ILE A 112 17.77 -0.03 12.99
C ILE A 112 16.94 -1.19 12.44
N ASN A 113 16.51 -2.12 13.29
CA ASN A 113 15.70 -3.27 12.85
C ASN A 113 14.37 -2.82 12.23
N THR A 114 13.66 -1.89 12.87
CA THR A 114 12.40 -1.36 12.33
C THR A 114 12.62 -0.52 11.06
N MET A 115 13.72 0.23 10.95
CA MET A 115 14.05 0.93 9.69
C MET A 115 14.25 -0.06 8.54
N LEU A 116 15.00 -1.15 8.76
CA LEU A 116 15.25 -2.16 7.73
C LEU A 116 13.94 -2.79 7.24
N GLU A 117 13.03 -3.14 8.15
CA GLU A 117 11.73 -3.72 7.82
C GLU A 117 10.80 -2.76 7.05
N VAL A 118 10.94 -1.45 7.25
CA VAL A 118 10.17 -0.43 6.50
C VAL A 118 10.75 -0.21 5.11
N THR A 119 12.08 -0.31 4.96
CA THR A 119 12.78 -0.06 3.69
C THR A 119 12.79 -1.25 2.73
N LEU A 120 12.67 -2.48 3.25
CA LEU A 120 12.80 -3.74 2.50
C LEU A 120 11.45 -4.43 2.33
#